data_AF-R7CG37-F1
#
_entry.id   AF-R7CG37-F1
#
_cell.length_a   1.000
_cell.length_b   1.000
_cell.length_c   1.000
_cell.angle_alpha   90.00
_cell.angle_beta   90.00
_cell.angle_gamma   90.00
#
_symmetry.space_group_name_H-M   'P 1'
#
loop_
_entity.id
_entity.type
_entity.pdbx_description
1 polymer ?
#
loop_
_entity_poly.entity_id
_entity_poly.type
_entity_poly.pdbx_seq_one_letter_code
_entity_poly.pdbx_strand_id
1 'polypeptide(L)'
;MGSLSKGWHHFCTITHHKVLVLRHCFHVGLYWQGLVHDLSKYSPTEFKVGVQYYQGDRSPNTAERAELGYSTAWMHHKGRNKHHYEYWIDMRANRDATFEGKPIPTRYVVEMFCDRVAASKVYQGSAYADDSALKYLHLEQSADGELMFHPESQQLLETMLTWLAEEGETAAFKRIKREIVKAHYTTPATKRF
;
A
#
# COMPACT_ATOMS: atom_id res chain seq x y z
N MET A 1 -6.93 22.08 -16.32
CA MET A 1 -5.47 21.90 -16.52
C MET A 1 -5.21 21.18 -17.84
N GLY A 2 -4.25 21.66 -18.63
CA GLY A 2 -3.79 20.93 -19.83
C GLY A 2 -3.01 19.66 -19.48
N SER A 3 -2.85 18.75 -20.44
CA SER A 3 -2.21 17.43 -20.24
C SER A 3 -0.78 17.51 -19.68
N LEU A 4 0.05 18.45 -20.16
CA LEU A 4 1.41 18.67 -19.65
C LEU A 4 1.44 19.07 -18.17
N SER A 5 0.51 19.93 -17.75
CA SER A 5 0.37 20.34 -16.34
C SER A 5 -0.09 19.18 -15.46
N LYS A 6 -1.09 18.40 -15.92
CA LYS A 6 -1.50 17.17 -15.22
C LYS A 6 -0.34 16.19 -15.08
N GLY A 7 0.46 16.02 -16.13
CA GLY A 7 1.62 15.12 -16.13
C GLY A 7 2.68 15.52 -15.11
N TRP A 8 3.01 16.81 -15.05
CA TRP A 8 3.93 17.35 -14.05
C TRP A 8 3.40 17.14 -12.63
N HIS A 9 2.15 17.51 -12.36
CA HIS A 9 1.56 17.33 -11.03
C HIS A 9 1.47 15.87 -10.63
N HIS A 10 1.07 14.97 -11.55
CA HIS A 10 1.05 13.54 -11.29
C HIS A 10 2.44 13.01 -10.95
N PHE A 11 3.46 13.37 -11.73
CA PHE A 11 4.85 13.01 -11.46
C PHE A 11 5.31 13.48 -10.07
N CYS A 12 5.05 14.75 -9.72
CA CYS A 12 5.39 15.28 -8.41
C CYS A 12 4.69 14.51 -7.29
N THR A 13 3.40 14.19 -7.43
CA THR A 13 2.61 13.47 -6.43
C THR A 13 3.15 12.05 -6.20
N ILE A 14 3.37 11.26 -7.27
CA ILE A 14 3.89 9.89 -7.12
C ILE A 14 5.35 9.88 -6.61
N THR A 15 6.15 10.90 -6.96
CA THR A 15 7.53 11.03 -6.50
C THR A 15 7.57 11.42 -5.02
N HIS A 16 6.74 12.37 -4.60
CA HIS A 16 6.63 12.76 -3.19
C HIS A 16 6.20 11.58 -2.31
N HIS A 17 5.16 10.85 -2.76
CA HIS A 17 4.73 9.60 -2.12
C HIS A 17 5.89 8.60 -1.98
N LYS A 18 6.57 8.28 -3.08
CA LYS A 18 7.70 7.34 -3.09
C LYS A 18 8.80 7.76 -2.12
N VAL A 19 9.14 9.04 -2.03
CA VAL A 19 10.16 9.55 -1.11
C VAL A 19 9.72 9.39 0.35
N LEU A 20 8.45 9.62 0.68
CA LEU A 20 7.93 9.36 2.02
C LEU A 20 8.02 7.88 2.38
N VAL A 21 7.59 6.99 1.49
CA VAL A 21 7.73 5.54 1.71
C VAL A 21 9.19 5.14 1.89
N LEU A 22 10.11 5.69 1.09
CA LEU A 22 11.53 5.47 1.24
C LEU A 22 12.03 5.86 2.64
N ARG A 23 11.65 7.04 3.14
CA ARG A 23 12.02 7.50 4.49
C ARG A 23 11.46 6.57 5.58
N HIS A 24 10.20 6.18 5.46
CA HIS A 24 9.53 5.25 6.38
C HIS A 24 10.20 3.87 6.39
N CYS A 25 10.43 3.27 5.22
CA CYS A 25 11.14 2.01 5.08
C CYS A 25 12.56 2.08 5.66
N PHE A 26 13.29 3.17 5.44
CA PHE A 26 14.64 3.34 5.99
C PHE A 26 14.64 3.43 7.52
N HIS A 27 13.61 4.05 8.10
CA HIS A 27 13.46 4.13 9.54
C HIS A 27 13.36 2.73 10.18
N VAL A 28 12.58 1.83 9.58
CA VAL A 28 12.41 0.44 10.04
C VAL A 28 13.48 -0.53 9.55
N GLY A 29 14.37 -0.11 8.64
CA GLY A 29 15.51 -0.91 8.15
C GLY A 29 15.26 -1.67 6.85
N LEU A 30 14.18 -1.38 6.12
CA LEU A 30 13.85 -1.98 4.83
C LEU A 30 14.40 -1.16 3.65
N TYR A 31 15.73 -1.03 3.58
CA TYR A 31 16.38 -0.14 2.60
C TYR A 31 16.05 -0.49 1.15
N TRP A 32 16.11 -1.78 0.81
CA TRP A 32 15.84 -2.23 -0.56
C TRP A 32 14.38 -1.94 -0.96
N GLN A 33 13.42 -2.25 -0.09
CA GLN A 33 12.00 -2.02 -0.32
C GLN A 33 11.74 -0.54 -0.59
N GLY A 34 12.27 0.37 0.24
CA GLY A 34 12.10 1.81 0.03
C GLY A 34 12.68 2.30 -1.31
N LEU A 35 13.82 1.75 -1.74
CA LEU A 35 14.45 2.09 -3.02
C LEU A 35 13.61 1.64 -4.22
N VAL A 36 13.07 0.42 -4.19
CA VAL A 36 12.34 -0.16 -5.34
C VAL A 36 10.83 0.01 -5.28
N HIS A 37 10.30 0.56 -4.19
CA HIS A 37 8.88 0.81 -4.01
C HIS A 37 8.29 1.57 -5.21
N ASP A 38 7.23 0.99 -5.80
CA ASP A 38 6.39 1.60 -6.83
C ASP A 38 7.09 2.17 -8.06
N LEU A 39 8.23 1.59 -8.45
CA LEU A 39 8.88 1.98 -9.70
C LEU A 39 7.99 1.74 -10.93
N SER A 40 7.00 0.85 -10.84
CA SER A 40 6.02 0.63 -11.90
C SER A 40 5.17 1.86 -12.23
N LYS A 41 4.96 2.79 -11.29
CA LYS A 41 4.17 4.03 -11.48
C LYS A 41 4.75 4.95 -12.56
N TYR A 42 6.04 4.81 -12.85
CA TYR A 42 6.76 5.57 -13.89
C TYR A 42 6.72 4.88 -15.26
N SER A 43 6.16 3.68 -15.36
CA SER A 43 5.99 2.98 -16.63
C SER A 43 4.94 3.68 -17.51
N PRO A 44 5.03 3.57 -18.85
CA PRO A 44 4.02 4.13 -19.74
C PRO A 44 2.59 3.59 -19.46
N THR A 45 2.47 2.35 -18.99
CA THR A 45 1.19 1.71 -18.67
C THR A 45 0.45 2.41 -17.53
N GLU A 46 1.17 2.75 -16.46
CA GLU A 46 0.57 3.40 -15.29
C GLU A 46 0.57 4.93 -15.43
N PHE A 47 1.68 5.51 -15.88
CA PHE A 47 1.87 6.96 -15.89
C PHE A 47 0.88 7.68 -16.81
N LYS A 48 0.62 7.15 -18.01
CA LYS A 48 -0.32 7.76 -18.97
C LYS A 48 -1.75 7.85 -18.42
N VAL A 49 -2.22 6.76 -17.81
CA VAL A 49 -3.52 6.70 -17.14
C VAL A 49 -3.52 7.68 -15.96
N GLY A 50 -2.43 7.70 -15.18
CA GLY A 50 -2.23 8.64 -14.09
C GLY A 50 -2.37 10.09 -14.51
N VAL A 51 -1.80 10.48 -15.66
CA VAL A 51 -1.95 11.83 -16.24
C VAL A 51 -3.39 12.10 -16.69
N GLN A 52 -4.01 11.16 -17.40
CA GLN A 52 -5.37 11.31 -17.93
C GLN A 52 -6.38 11.58 -16.81
N TYR A 53 -6.31 10.78 -15.74
CA TYR A 53 -7.24 10.76 -14.61
C TYR A 53 -6.79 11.60 -13.41
N TYR A 54 -5.75 12.43 -13.57
CA TYR A 54 -5.24 13.26 -12.49
C TYR A 54 -6.29 14.29 -12.02
N GLN A 55 -6.61 14.25 -10.73
CA GLN A 55 -7.52 15.17 -10.04
C GLN A 55 -6.84 15.95 -8.90
N GLY A 56 -5.79 15.39 -8.30
CA GLY A 56 -5.00 16.03 -7.24
C GLY A 56 -5.45 15.74 -5.81
N ASP A 57 -6.68 15.24 -5.60
CA ASP A 57 -7.26 14.95 -4.28
C ASP A 57 -7.38 13.43 -3.99
N ARG A 58 -7.28 12.59 -5.03
CA ARG A 58 -7.42 11.14 -4.94
C ARG A 58 -6.59 10.41 -6.01
N SER A 59 -6.47 9.10 -5.85
CA SER A 59 -5.78 8.25 -6.83
C SER A 59 -6.44 8.33 -8.22
N PRO A 60 -5.66 8.55 -9.31
CA PRO A 60 -6.18 8.49 -10.67
C PRO A 60 -6.87 7.16 -11.01
N ASN A 61 -6.42 6.06 -10.40
CA ASN A 61 -7.03 4.73 -10.57
C ASN A 61 -8.49 4.70 -10.09
N THR A 62 -8.88 5.54 -9.13
CA THR A 62 -10.27 5.64 -8.68
C THR A 62 -11.17 6.24 -9.74
N ALA A 63 -10.70 7.26 -10.47
CA ALA A 63 -11.48 7.82 -11.57
C ALA A 63 -11.52 6.90 -12.79
N GLU A 64 -10.44 6.20 -13.10
CA GLU A 64 -10.46 5.19 -14.17
C GLU A 64 -11.48 4.08 -13.85
N ARG A 65 -11.52 3.60 -12.59
CA ARG A 65 -12.54 2.63 -12.13
C ARG A 65 -13.96 3.18 -12.26
N ALA A 66 -14.18 4.45 -11.95
CA ALA A 66 -15.51 5.07 -12.07
C ALA A 66 -15.99 5.16 -13.53
N GLU A 67 -15.07 5.35 -14.49
CA GLU A 67 -15.40 5.42 -15.92
C GLU A 67 -15.55 4.03 -16.55
N LEU A 68 -14.60 3.11 -16.29
CA LEU A 68 -14.49 1.85 -17.02
C LEU A 68 -15.03 0.63 -16.25
N GLY A 69 -15.30 0.78 -14.95
CA GLY A 69 -15.59 -0.33 -14.03
C GLY A 69 -14.36 -1.07 -13.52
N TYR A 70 -13.16 -0.72 -14.00
CA TYR A 70 -11.88 -1.29 -13.57
C TYR A 70 -10.75 -0.28 -13.82
N SER A 71 -9.54 -0.54 -13.31
CA SER A 71 -8.37 0.30 -13.58
C SER A 71 -7.24 -0.50 -14.19
N THR A 72 -6.87 -0.16 -15.43
CA THR A 72 -5.75 -0.81 -16.13
C THR A 72 -4.43 -0.52 -15.44
N ALA A 73 -4.26 0.71 -14.94
CA ALA A 73 -3.09 1.09 -14.15
C ALA A 73 -3.02 0.31 -12.84
N TRP A 74 -4.13 0.17 -12.09
CA TRP A 74 -4.16 -0.62 -10.86
C TRP A 74 -3.85 -2.09 -11.08
N MET A 75 -4.41 -2.69 -12.13
CA MET A 75 -4.14 -4.09 -12.48
C MET A 75 -2.64 -4.33 -12.73
N HIS A 76 -2.00 -3.43 -13.49
CA HIS A 76 -0.57 -3.49 -13.75
C HIS A 76 0.27 -3.28 -12.47
N HIS A 77 -0.17 -2.32 -11.64
CA HIS A 77 0.48 -1.89 -10.41
C HIS A 77 0.47 -2.95 -9.32
N LYS A 78 -0.72 -3.44 -8.94
CA LYS A 78 -0.89 -4.48 -7.93
C LYS A 78 -0.22 -5.80 -8.34
N GLY A 79 -0.07 -6.05 -9.64
CA GLY A 79 0.64 -7.22 -10.19
C GLY A 79 2.16 -7.11 -10.19
N ARG A 80 2.75 -5.97 -9.83
CA ARG A 80 4.22 -5.75 -9.79
C ARG A 80 4.74 -5.37 -8.42
N ASN A 81 3.90 -4.75 -7.58
CA ASN A 81 4.28 -4.32 -6.25
C ASN A 81 3.70 -5.27 -5.20
N LYS A 82 4.58 -6.10 -4.64
CA LYS A 82 4.25 -7.19 -3.72
C LYS A 82 3.73 -6.73 -2.36
N HIS A 83 3.79 -5.44 -2.05
CA HIS A 83 3.20 -4.90 -0.83
C HIS A 83 1.69 -4.68 -0.95
N HIS A 84 1.06 -4.84 -2.12
CA HIS A 84 -0.40 -4.88 -2.21
C HIS A 84 -0.91 -6.29 -1.92
N TYR A 85 -1.94 -6.42 -1.09
CA TYR A 85 -2.49 -7.73 -0.73
C TYR A 85 -3.10 -8.42 -1.96
N GLU A 86 -3.58 -7.66 -2.93
CA GLU A 86 -4.15 -8.19 -4.17
C GLU A 86 -3.11 -8.84 -5.10
N TYR A 87 -1.81 -8.64 -4.86
CA TYR A 87 -0.74 -9.44 -5.50
C TYR A 87 -0.81 -10.90 -5.05
N TRP A 88 -1.26 -11.14 -3.82
CA TRP A 88 -1.24 -12.43 -3.14
C TRP A 88 -2.60 -13.13 -3.17
N ILE A 89 -3.49 -12.75 -4.08
CA ILE A 89 -4.74 -13.46 -4.32
C ILE A 89 -4.47 -14.59 -5.31
N ASP A 90 -4.82 -15.81 -4.94
CA ASP A 90 -4.61 -17.00 -5.78
C ASP A 90 -5.72 -18.04 -5.55
N MET A 91 -5.80 -19.05 -6.41
CA MET A 91 -6.83 -20.09 -6.37
C MET A 91 -6.84 -20.83 -5.04
N ARG A 92 -8.04 -21.13 -4.54
CA ARG A 92 -8.24 -21.97 -3.38
C ARG A 92 -7.99 -23.43 -3.76
N ALA A 93 -7.14 -24.10 -2.97
CA ALA A 93 -6.81 -25.53 -3.04
C ALA A 93 -6.50 -26.13 -4.44
N ASN A 94 -6.29 -25.32 -5.48
CA ASN A 94 -6.16 -25.72 -6.89
C ASN A 94 -7.29 -26.68 -7.36
N ARG A 95 -8.49 -26.58 -6.79
CA ARG A 95 -9.58 -27.56 -6.98
C ARG A 95 -10.96 -26.95 -7.16
N ASP A 96 -11.20 -25.76 -6.63
CA ASP A 96 -12.37 -24.95 -6.92
C ASP A 96 -11.92 -23.62 -7.56
N ALA A 97 -12.62 -23.14 -8.58
CA ALA A 97 -12.28 -21.92 -9.30
C ALA A 97 -12.54 -20.63 -8.47
N THR A 98 -12.40 -20.72 -7.15
CA THR A 98 -12.54 -19.63 -6.19
C THR A 98 -11.17 -19.10 -5.79
N PHE A 99 -11.11 -17.84 -5.34
CA PHE A 99 -9.87 -17.16 -4.99
C PHE A 99 -9.81 -16.85 -3.48
N GLU A 100 -8.61 -16.81 -2.93
CA GLU A 100 -8.36 -16.41 -1.55
C GLU A 100 -7.04 -15.64 -1.40
N GLY A 101 -6.95 -14.82 -0.36
CA GLY A 101 -5.71 -14.16 0.01
C GLY A 101 -4.71 -15.16 0.59
N LYS A 102 -3.48 -15.16 0.06
CA LYS A 102 -2.37 -16.00 0.51
C LYS A 102 -1.48 -15.26 1.52
N PRO A 103 -0.74 -15.99 2.38
CA PRO A 103 0.16 -15.38 3.34
C PRO A 103 1.18 -14.45 2.67
N ILE A 104 1.31 -13.23 3.20
CA ILE A 104 2.22 -12.21 2.68
C ILE A 104 3.50 -12.21 3.51
N PRO A 105 4.70 -12.34 2.91
CA PRO A 105 5.95 -12.21 3.65
C PRO A 105 6.03 -10.89 4.42
N THR A 106 6.45 -10.96 5.69
CA THR A 106 6.48 -9.84 6.64
C THR A 106 7.07 -8.54 6.07
N ARG A 107 8.15 -8.60 5.26
CA ARG A 107 8.75 -7.40 4.63
C ARG A 107 7.76 -6.61 3.78
N TYR A 108 6.87 -7.30 3.07
CA TYR A 108 5.88 -6.68 2.20
C TYR A 108 4.68 -6.16 2.99
N VAL A 109 4.34 -6.77 4.13
CA VAL A 109 3.33 -6.21 5.06
C VAL A 109 3.85 -4.92 5.71
N VAL A 110 5.13 -4.89 6.11
CA VAL A 110 5.77 -3.67 6.66
C VAL A 110 5.93 -2.59 5.57
N GLU A 111 6.25 -2.97 4.33
CA GLU A 111 6.22 -2.03 3.20
C GLU A 111 4.80 -1.48 2.96
N MET A 112 3.76 -2.32 3.04
CA MET A 112 2.35 -1.92 2.94
C MET A 112 1.95 -0.93 4.03
N PHE A 113 2.42 -1.13 5.25
CA PHE A 113 2.25 -0.15 6.33
C PHE A 113 2.89 1.20 5.96
N CYS A 114 4.14 1.20 5.50
CA CYS A 114 4.83 2.43 5.10
C CYS A 114 4.12 3.14 3.94
N ASP A 115 3.65 2.37 2.95
CA ASP A 115 2.85 2.84 1.81
C ASP A 115 1.56 3.53 2.26
N ARG A 116 0.75 2.86 3.08
CA ARG A 116 -0.53 3.40 3.57
C ARG A 116 -0.34 4.69 4.38
N VAL A 117 0.66 4.73 5.25
CA VAL A 117 0.99 5.94 6.03
C VAL A 117 1.39 7.09 5.10
N ALA A 118 2.26 6.84 4.12
CA ALA A 118 2.68 7.86 3.16
C ALA A 118 1.50 8.33 2.29
N ALA A 119 0.67 7.42 1.79
CA ALA A 119 -0.51 7.75 1.00
C ALA A 119 -1.49 8.62 1.79
N SER A 120 -1.77 8.28 3.05
CA SER A 120 -2.62 9.11 3.92
C SER A 120 -2.04 10.52 4.07
N LYS A 121 -0.73 10.68 4.28
CA LYS A 121 -0.09 12.00 4.36
C LYS A 121 -0.20 12.79 3.06
N VAL A 122 0.05 12.15 1.93
CA VAL A 122 0.01 12.79 0.60
C VAL A 122 -1.37 13.32 0.27
N TYR A 123 -2.42 12.52 0.48
CA TYR A 123 -3.77 12.88 0.06
C TYR A 123 -4.53 13.72 1.09
N GLN A 124 -4.27 13.55 2.40
CA GLN A 124 -4.97 14.31 3.43
C GLN A 124 -4.26 15.62 3.80
N GLY A 125 -2.96 15.75 3.54
CA GLY A 125 -2.20 16.96 3.84
C GLY A 125 -2.34 17.37 5.31
N SER A 126 -2.86 18.57 5.57
CA SER A 126 -3.08 19.09 6.93
C SER A 126 -4.16 18.35 7.71
N ALA A 127 -5.02 17.57 7.05
CA ALA A 127 -6.05 16.76 7.71
C ALA A 127 -5.53 15.38 8.16
N TYR A 128 -4.26 15.05 7.86
CA TYR A 128 -3.66 13.80 8.30
C TYR A 128 -3.60 13.70 9.83
N ALA A 129 -3.97 12.53 10.35
CA ALA A 129 -3.76 12.11 11.72
C ALA A 129 -3.10 10.72 11.73
N ASP A 130 -2.45 10.37 12.83
CA ASP A 130 -1.75 9.08 12.95
C ASP A 130 -2.72 7.87 12.84
N ASP A 131 -4.02 8.08 13.07
CA ASP A 131 -5.06 7.07 12.88
C ASP A 131 -5.64 7.00 11.44
N SER A 132 -5.22 7.88 10.52
CA SER A 132 -5.79 7.97 9.17
C SER A 132 -5.67 6.69 8.36
N ALA A 133 -4.52 6.00 8.44
CA ALA A 133 -4.29 4.74 7.72
C ALA A 133 -5.05 3.56 8.36
N LEU A 134 -5.25 3.57 9.68
CA LEU A 134 -6.07 2.59 10.39
C LEU A 134 -7.55 2.74 10.01
N LYS A 135 -8.08 3.96 10.03
CA LYS A 135 -9.44 4.27 9.58
C LYS A 135 -9.69 3.82 8.14
N TYR A 136 -8.69 3.97 7.27
CA TYR A 136 -8.78 3.49 5.89
C TYR A 136 -8.88 1.96 5.81
N LEU A 137 -8.09 1.22 6.59
CA LEU A 137 -8.20 -0.25 6.66
C LEU A 137 -9.57 -0.69 7.19
N HIS A 138 -10.07 -0.03 8.24
CA HIS A 138 -11.38 -0.31 8.82
C HIS A 138 -12.52 -0.03 7.83
N LEU A 139 -12.38 1.01 7.00
CA LEU A 139 -13.32 1.29 5.92
C LEU A 139 -13.34 0.15 4.89
N GLU A 140 -12.17 -0.36 4.46
CA GLU A 140 -12.09 -1.50 3.55
C GLU A 140 -12.72 -2.77 4.15
N GLN A 141 -12.51 -3.02 5.45
CA GLN A 141 -13.11 -4.15 6.16
C GLN A 141 -14.64 -4.03 6.30
N SER A 142 -15.18 -2.82 6.34
CA SER A 142 -16.61 -2.56 6.46
C SER A 142 -17.37 -2.60 5.14
N ALA A 143 -16.66 -2.70 4.00
CA ALA A 143 -17.29 -2.72 2.68
C ALA A 143 -18.08 -4.02 2.45
N ASP A 144 -19.13 -3.94 1.63
CA ASP A 144 -19.91 -5.10 1.23
C ASP A 144 -19.06 -6.05 0.37
N GLY A 145 -18.56 -7.13 0.99
CA GLY A 145 -17.77 -8.16 0.32
C GLY A 145 -16.67 -8.75 1.20
N GLU A 146 -16.14 -9.90 0.82
CA GLU A 146 -14.97 -10.48 1.49
C GLU A 146 -13.70 -9.78 0.99
N LEU A 147 -12.98 -9.11 1.89
CA LEU A 147 -11.63 -8.64 1.62
C LEU A 147 -10.72 -9.87 1.48
N MET A 148 -10.28 -10.19 0.27
CA MET A 148 -9.39 -11.32 -0.03
C MET A 148 -7.95 -11.06 0.46
N PHE A 149 -7.81 -10.75 1.75
CA PHE A 149 -6.57 -10.47 2.45
C PHE A 149 -6.36 -11.58 3.47
N HIS A 150 -5.20 -12.24 3.40
CA HIS A 150 -4.87 -13.31 4.34
C HIS A 150 -4.97 -12.84 5.81
N PRO A 151 -5.73 -13.54 6.68
CA PRO A 151 -6.06 -13.06 8.02
C PRO A 151 -4.85 -12.70 8.89
N GLU A 152 -3.79 -13.52 8.90
CA GLU A 152 -2.59 -13.22 9.71
C GLU A 152 -1.82 -12.00 9.19
N SER A 153 -1.81 -11.80 7.87
CA SER A 153 -1.11 -10.66 7.25
C SER A 153 -1.90 -9.37 7.46
N GLN A 154 -3.24 -9.46 7.44
CA GLN A 154 -4.14 -8.37 7.80
C GLN A 154 -3.99 -7.99 9.27
N GLN A 155 -3.99 -8.97 10.18
CA GLN A 155 -3.79 -8.73 11.61
C GLN A 155 -2.44 -8.06 11.90
N LEU A 156 -1.37 -8.48 11.20
CA LEU A 156 -0.05 -7.85 11.32
C LEU A 156 -0.08 -6.39 10.86
N LEU A 157 -0.74 -6.09 9.73
CA LEU A 157 -0.92 -4.71 9.27
C LEU A 157 -1.72 -3.88 10.29
N GLU A 158 -2.86 -4.40 10.73
CA GLU A 158 -3.74 -3.74 11.69
C GLU A 158 -3.00 -3.44 13.00
N THR A 159 -2.22 -4.40 13.51
CA THR A 159 -1.39 -4.22 14.71
C THR A 159 -0.43 -3.03 14.56
N MET A 160 0.28 -2.92 13.44
CA MET A 160 1.21 -1.81 13.20
C MET A 160 0.50 -0.47 13.06
N LEU A 161 -0.67 -0.45 12.41
CA LEU A 161 -1.49 0.75 12.26
C LEU A 161 -2.11 1.19 13.59
N THR A 162 -2.47 0.25 14.47
CA THR A 162 -2.92 0.55 15.83
C THR A 162 -1.79 1.14 16.67
N TRP A 163 -0.57 0.60 16.61
CA TRP A 163 0.57 1.23 17.28
C TRP A 163 0.83 2.66 16.78
N LEU A 164 0.68 2.91 15.48
CA LEU A 164 0.77 4.26 14.94
C LEU A 164 -0.31 5.17 15.52
N ALA A 165 -1.57 4.73 15.52
CA ALA A 165 -2.71 5.51 16.02
C ALA A 165 -2.60 5.83 17.52
N GLU A 166 -2.09 4.89 18.33
CA GLU A 166 -2.05 5.01 19.79
C GLU A 166 -0.75 5.66 20.31
N GLU A 167 0.39 5.35 19.71
CA GLU A 167 1.71 5.75 20.21
C GLU A 167 2.35 6.89 19.39
N GLY A 168 1.83 7.15 18.19
CA GLY A 168 2.36 8.10 17.23
C GLY A 168 3.57 7.59 16.46
N GLU A 169 3.94 8.32 15.39
CA GLU A 169 4.90 7.86 14.38
C GLU A 169 6.26 7.43 14.95
N THR A 170 6.87 8.22 15.84
CA THR A 170 8.22 7.93 16.34
C THR A 170 8.26 6.64 17.16
N ALA A 171 7.27 6.42 18.04
CA ALA A 171 7.21 5.25 18.89
C ALA A 171 6.86 3.99 18.08
N ALA A 172 5.83 4.07 17.24
CA ALA A 172 5.38 2.98 16.41
C ALA A 172 6.49 2.47 15.47
N PHE A 173 7.17 3.37 14.74
CA PHE A 173 8.24 2.97 13.83
C PHE A 173 9.44 2.36 14.56
N LYS A 174 9.80 2.88 15.74
CA LYS A 174 10.85 2.29 16.59
C LYS A 174 10.47 0.89 17.05
N ARG A 175 9.20 0.70 17.41
CA ARG A 175 8.64 -0.59 17.83
C ARG A 175 8.63 -1.59 16.68
N ILE A 176 8.11 -1.23 15.51
CA ILE A 176 8.11 -2.06 14.29
C ILE A 176 9.53 -2.51 13.93
N LYS A 177 10.51 -1.59 13.98
CA LYS A 177 11.92 -1.92 13.74
C LYS A 177 12.42 -3.01 14.69
N ARG A 178 12.10 -2.90 15.98
CA ARG A 178 12.58 -3.80 17.03
C ARG A 178 11.87 -5.15 17.00
N GLU A 179 10.54 -5.11 17.03
CA GLU A 179 9.68 -6.27 17.31
C GLU A 179 9.31 -7.05 16.06
N ILE A 180 9.35 -6.44 14.88
CA ILE A 180 8.96 -7.08 13.62
C ILE A 180 10.19 -7.30 12.74
N VAL A 181 10.87 -6.21 12.34
CA VAL A 181 11.95 -6.30 11.34
C VAL A 181 13.20 -6.98 11.92
N LYS A 182 13.74 -6.49 13.04
CA LYS A 182 14.94 -7.08 13.67
C LYS A 182 14.69 -8.45 14.30
N ALA A 183 13.49 -8.68 14.81
CA ALA A 183 13.11 -9.98 15.36
C ALA A 183 12.91 -11.05 14.27
N HIS A 184 12.93 -10.66 12.99
CA HIS A 184 12.57 -11.52 11.87
C HIS A 184 11.21 -12.20 12.07
N TYR A 185 10.22 -11.40 12.47
CA TYR A 185 8.88 -11.88 12.79
C TYR A 185 8.29 -12.71 11.65
N THR A 186 7.75 -13.87 11.99
CA THR A 186 7.05 -14.80 11.10
C THR A 186 5.72 -15.16 11.71
N THR A 187 4.68 -15.25 10.88
CA THR A 187 3.42 -15.86 11.27
C THR A 187 3.46 -17.37 10.99
N PRO A 188 2.61 -18.20 11.61
CA PRO A 188 2.56 -19.64 11.34
C PRO A 188 2.45 -20.00 9.85
N ALA A 189 1.70 -19.21 9.07
CA ALA A 189 1.50 -19.45 7.65
C ALA A 189 2.61 -18.89 6.73
N THR A 190 3.48 -18.00 7.22
CA THR A 190 4.55 -17.39 6.42
C THR A 190 5.90 -18.08 6.67
N LYS A 191 6.44 -18.74 5.64
CA LYS A 191 7.82 -19.23 5.67
C LYS A 191 8.79 -18.04 5.71
N ARG A 192 9.91 -18.24 6.41
CA ARG A 192 10.98 -17.26 6.66
C ARG A 192 11.41 -16.54 5.36
N PHE A 193 11.74 -15.25 5.52
CA PHE A 193 12.17 -14.28 4.49
C PHE A 193 13.07 -14.81 3.37
#